data_AF-A0A182TKC1-F1
#
_entry.id   AF-A0A182TKC1-F1
#
_cell.length_a   1.000
_cell.length_b   1.000
_cell.length_c   1.000
_cell.angle_alpha   90.00
_cell.angle_beta   90.00
_cell.angle_gamma   90.00
#
_symmetry.space_group_name_H-M   'P 1'
#
loop_
_entity.id
_entity.type
_entity.pdbx_description
1 polymer ?
#
loop_
_entity_poly.entity_id
_entity_poly.type
_entity_poly.pdbx_seq_one_letter_code
_entity_poly.pdbx_strand_id
1 'polypeptide(L)'
;MIAAFQSYLERLPVETKLKILRLYPDLAGKMLDTNQLSEDSTNEHASVGLDNLSPEDKTKLTDLNESYKTKFGFPFVVCVREASKFEVILRSVSERIHHTVEQELEIALEEVKKICRLRILQLVDNL
;
A
#
# COMPACT_ATOMS: atom_id res chain seq x y z
N MET A 1 17.64 1.24 13.36
CA MET A 1 17.31 1.27 11.91
C MET A 1 15.89 1.78 11.66
N ILE A 2 14.85 1.13 12.19
CA ILE A 2 13.43 1.53 11.97
C ILE A 2 13.16 3.00 12.34
N ALA A 3 13.50 3.42 13.56
CA ALA A 3 13.28 4.80 14.01
C ALA A 3 14.02 5.85 13.15
N ALA A 4 15.22 5.52 12.66
CA ALA A 4 15.99 6.41 11.81
C ALA A 4 15.32 6.60 10.44
N PHE A 5 14.79 5.53 9.85
CA PHE A 5 14.01 5.59 8.61
C PHE A 5 12.74 6.42 8.78
N GLN A 6 11.96 6.18 9.85
CA GLN A 6 10.72 6.90 10.11
C GLN A 6 10.98 8.41 10.26
N SER A 7 11.99 8.79 11.06
CA SER A 7 12.40 10.19 11.22
C SER A 7 12.92 10.83 9.93
N TYR A 8 13.59 10.07 9.06
CA TYR A 8 13.98 10.56 7.75
C TYR A 8 12.76 10.86 6.87
N LEU A 9 11.82 9.90 6.77
CA LEU A 9 10.59 10.04 5.99
C LEU A 9 9.74 11.23 6.43
N GLU A 10 9.61 11.45 7.75
CA GLU A 10 8.84 12.56 8.32
C GLU A 10 9.39 13.93 7.95
N ARG A 11 10.72 14.07 7.89
CA ARG A 11 11.39 15.34 7.58
C ARG A 11 11.41 15.68 6.09
N LEU A 12 10.98 14.76 5.22
CA LEU A 12 10.95 15.03 3.78
C LEU A 12 9.89 16.09 3.44
N PRO A 13 10.18 16.95 2.45
CA PRO A 13 9.17 17.83 1.86
C PRO A 13 7.99 17.03 1.32
N VAL A 14 6.80 17.65 1.35
CA VAL A 14 5.54 17.04 0.87
C VAL A 14 5.67 16.51 -0.56
N GLU A 15 6.32 17.27 -1.46
CA GLU A 15 6.52 16.83 -2.84
C GLU A 15 7.34 15.53 -2.94
N THR A 16 8.36 15.38 -2.09
CA THR A 16 9.19 14.17 -2.07
C THR A 16 8.42 12.98 -1.51
N LYS A 17 7.60 13.19 -0.47
CA LYS A 17 6.67 12.18 0.06
C LYS A 17 5.70 11.69 -1.02
N LEU A 18 5.12 12.61 -1.79
CA LEU A 18 4.24 12.26 -2.91
C LEU A 18 4.98 11.48 -4.01
N LYS A 19 6.23 11.84 -4.33
CA LYS A 19 7.06 11.06 -5.26
C LYS A 19 7.27 9.64 -4.77
N ILE A 20 7.55 9.44 -3.48
CA ILE A 20 7.69 8.10 -2.88
C ILE A 20 6.40 7.30 -3.05
N LEU A 21 5.24 7.89 -2.73
CA LEU A 21 3.95 7.20 -2.85
C LEU A 21 3.64 6.79 -4.30
N ARG A 22 4.00 7.62 -5.29
CA ARG A 22 3.80 7.31 -6.71
C ARG A 22 4.70 6.18 -7.23
N LEU A 23 5.74 5.79 -6.51
CA LEU A 23 6.56 4.63 -6.85
C LEU A 23 5.89 3.30 -6.45
N TYR A 24 4.85 3.34 -5.61
CA TYR A 24 4.10 2.14 -5.29
C TYR A 24 3.28 1.71 -6.52
N PRO A 25 3.35 0.43 -6.92
CA PRO A 25 2.46 -0.08 -7.95
C PRO A 25 1.02 -0.18 -7.41
N ASP A 26 0.04 -0.01 -8.31
CA ASP A 26 -1.38 -0.10 -7.97
C ASP A 26 -1.72 -1.52 -7.47
N LEU A 27 -2.50 -1.60 -6.38
CA LEU A 27 -2.86 -2.89 -5.77
C LEU A 27 -3.63 -3.79 -6.73
N ALA A 28 -4.51 -3.21 -7.56
CA ALA A 28 -5.23 -3.91 -8.62
C ALA A 28 -4.32 -4.32 -9.79
N GLY A 29 -3.37 -3.48 -10.20
CA GLY A 29 -2.40 -3.81 -11.25
C GLY A 29 -1.47 -4.97 -10.84
N LYS A 30 -1.09 -5.03 -9.56
CA LYS A 30 -0.32 -6.14 -8.98
C LYS A 30 -1.06 -7.47 -8.94
N MET A 31 -2.39 -7.47 -8.98
CA MET A 31 -3.20 -8.70 -9.03
C MET A 31 -3.27 -9.32 -10.44
N LEU A 32 -3.02 -8.51 -11.47
CA LEU A 32 -3.08 -8.93 -12.86
C LEU A 32 -1.71 -9.41 -13.37
N ASP A 33 -0.63 -8.85 -12.82
CA ASP A 33 0.75 -9.20 -13.19
C ASP A 33 1.54 -9.80 -12.01
N THR A 34 1.34 -11.10 -11.75
CA THR A 34 2.14 -11.86 -10.77
C THR A 34 3.63 -11.97 -11.13
N ASN A 35 4.01 -11.63 -12.37
CA ASN A 35 5.37 -11.74 -12.90
C ASN A 35 6.25 -10.49 -12.74
N GLN A 36 5.76 -9.39 -12.15
CA GLN A 36 6.54 -8.15 -11.96
C GLN A 36 6.85 -7.83 -10.48
N LEU A 37 6.72 -8.81 -9.60
CA LEU A 37 6.98 -8.65 -8.17
C LEU A 37 8.44 -8.99 -7.85
N SER A 38 9.07 -8.18 -7.00
CA SER A 38 10.20 -8.69 -6.21
C SER A 38 9.69 -9.82 -5.32
N GLU A 39 10.50 -10.84 -5.03
CA GLU A 39 10.09 -11.99 -4.17
C GLU A 39 9.43 -11.53 -2.86
N ASP A 40 9.94 -10.45 -2.26
CA ASP A 40 9.38 -9.83 -1.06
C ASP A 40 7.93 -9.36 -1.23
N SER A 41 7.58 -8.81 -2.40
CA SER A 41 6.22 -8.34 -2.68
C SER A 41 5.26 -9.51 -2.92
N THR A 42 5.72 -10.60 -3.54
CA THR A 42 4.88 -11.80 -3.75
C THR A 42 4.45 -12.43 -2.43
N ASN A 43 5.38 -12.56 -1.48
CA ASN A 43 5.09 -13.11 -0.15
C ASN A 43 4.18 -12.21 0.68
N GLU A 44 4.29 -10.88 0.53
CA GLU A 44 3.42 -9.90 1.19
C GLU A 44 1.95 -10.05 0.76
N HIS A 45 1.69 -10.35 -0.52
CA HIS A 45 0.35 -10.34 -1.10
C HIS A 45 -0.36 -11.71 -1.06
N ALA A 46 0.38 -12.82 -1.17
CA ALA A 46 -0.18 -14.19 -1.11
C ALA A 46 -0.90 -14.46 0.23
N SER A 47 -0.45 -13.83 1.32
CA SER A 47 -0.99 -14.03 2.67
C SER A 47 -2.44 -13.54 2.86
N VAL A 48 -2.96 -12.70 1.96
CA VAL A 48 -4.25 -12.00 2.14
C VAL A 48 -5.33 -12.46 1.15
N GLY A 49 -5.06 -13.53 0.40
CA GLY A 49 -6.02 -14.12 -0.52
C GLY A 49 -6.31 -13.25 -1.75
N LEU A 50 -5.43 -12.30 -2.08
CA LEU A 50 -5.54 -11.42 -3.25
C LEU A 50 -5.54 -12.22 -4.57
N ASP A 51 -4.96 -13.43 -4.55
CA ASP A 51 -4.92 -14.34 -5.70
C ASP A 51 -6.27 -15.03 -5.99
N ASN A 52 -7.20 -15.05 -5.02
CA ASN A 52 -8.47 -15.81 -5.07
C ASN A 52 -9.72 -14.92 -5.14
N LEU A 53 -9.58 -13.65 -5.53
CA LEU A 53 -10.72 -12.74 -5.61
C LEU A 53 -11.72 -13.08 -6.69
N SER A 54 -13.00 -12.90 -6.38
CA SER A 54 -14.07 -12.99 -7.36
C SER A 54 -13.89 -11.90 -8.45
N PRO A 55 -14.38 -12.12 -9.68
CA PRO A 55 -14.34 -11.09 -10.73
C PRO A 55 -15.04 -9.78 -10.32
N GLU A 56 -16.10 -9.88 -9.51
CA GLU A 56 -16.82 -8.72 -8.98
C GLU A 56 -15.94 -7.91 -8.01
N ASP A 57 -15.24 -8.58 -7.11
CA ASP A 57 -14.32 -7.95 -6.16
C ASP A 57 -13.13 -7.29 -6.85
N LYS A 58 -12.59 -7.94 -7.90
CA LYS A 58 -11.53 -7.35 -8.74
C LYS A 58 -12.00 -6.07 -9.43
N THR A 59 -13.22 -6.07 -9.95
CA THR A 59 -13.81 -4.89 -10.61
C THR A 59 -13.99 -3.75 -9.60
N LYS A 60 -14.61 -4.03 -8.45
CA LYS A 60 -14.79 -3.04 -7.36
C LYS A 60 -13.46 -2.45 -6.91
N LEU A 61 -12.45 -3.28 -6.70
CA LEU A 61 -11.12 -2.81 -6.27
C LEU A 61 -10.46 -1.95 -7.35
N THR A 62 -10.62 -2.28 -8.63
CA THR A 62 -10.09 -1.51 -9.75
C THR A 62 -10.74 -0.12 -9.78
N ASP A 63 -12.07 -0.04 -9.76
CA ASP A 63 -12.81 1.23 -9.78
C ASP A 63 -12.45 2.12 -8.59
N LEU A 64 -12.31 1.52 -7.39
CA LEU A 64 -11.90 2.23 -6.19
C LEU A 64 -10.47 2.76 -6.29
N ASN A 65 -9.52 1.98 -6.84
CA ASN A 65 -8.15 2.44 -7.04
C ASN A 65 -8.06 3.58 -8.05
N GLU A 66 -8.80 3.50 -9.16
CA GLU A 66 -8.82 4.56 -10.17
C GLU A 66 -9.40 5.87 -9.60
N SER A 67 -10.51 5.77 -8.88
CA SER A 67 -11.13 6.90 -8.19
C SER A 67 -10.19 7.51 -7.15
N TYR A 68 -9.52 6.66 -6.36
CA TYR A 68 -8.54 7.06 -5.36
C TYR A 68 -7.37 7.81 -5.98
N LYS A 69 -6.77 7.25 -7.03
CA LYS A 69 -5.63 7.84 -7.73
C LYS A 69 -5.99 9.17 -8.39
N THR A 70 -7.21 9.28 -8.94
CA THR A 70 -7.73 10.52 -9.51
C THR A 70 -7.88 11.60 -8.44
N LYS A 71 -8.39 11.25 -7.26
CA LYS A 71 -8.60 12.21 -6.16
C LYS A 71 -7.29 12.66 -5.51
N PHE A 72 -6.40 11.73 -5.19
CA PHE A 72 -5.22 12.01 -4.35
C PHE A 72 -3.92 12.18 -5.15
N GLY A 73 -3.89 11.76 -6.42
CA GLY A 73 -2.71 11.89 -7.28
C GLY A 73 -1.58 10.90 -6.95
N PHE A 74 -1.89 9.84 -6.19
CA PHE A 74 -1.01 8.71 -5.91
C PHE A 74 -1.83 7.42 -5.67
N PRO A 75 -1.21 6.23 -5.87
CA PRO A 75 -1.85 4.92 -5.64
C PRO A 75 -2.35 4.71 -4.21
N PHE A 76 -3.35 3.84 -4.03
CA PHE A 76 -3.75 3.40 -2.69
C PHE A 76 -2.65 2.54 -2.07
N VAL A 77 -2.05 3.04 -1.00
CA VAL A 77 -0.99 2.33 -0.25
C VAL A 77 -1.58 1.78 1.05
N VAL A 78 -1.37 0.49 1.29
CA VAL A 78 -1.76 -0.21 2.52
C VAL A 78 -0.76 -1.31 2.85
N CYS A 79 -0.47 -1.51 4.13
CA CYS A 79 0.32 -2.62 4.63
C CYS A 79 -0.53 -3.89 4.64
N VAL A 80 -0.50 -4.61 3.53
CA VAL A 80 -1.32 -5.82 3.30
C VAL A 80 -1.12 -6.87 4.41
N ARG A 81 0.12 -7.07 4.87
CA ARG A 81 0.45 -7.98 5.97
C ARG A 81 -0.28 -7.66 7.29
N GLU A 82 -0.55 -6.40 7.58
CA GLU A 82 -1.32 -6.00 8.77
C GLU A 82 -2.84 -6.00 8.51
N ALA A 83 -3.27 -5.72 7.27
CA ALA A 83 -4.70 -5.76 6.91
C ALA A 83 -5.29 -7.17 7.05
N SER A 84 -4.47 -8.23 6.84
CA SER A 84 -4.76 -9.66 7.07
C SER A 84 -5.86 -10.31 6.22
N LYS A 85 -6.86 -9.55 5.75
CA LYS A 85 -7.94 -10.01 4.87
C LYS A 85 -8.29 -8.98 3.80
N PHE A 86 -8.78 -9.45 2.64
CA PHE A 86 -9.15 -8.58 1.54
C PHE A 86 -10.32 -7.64 1.86
N GLU A 87 -11.31 -8.09 2.63
CA GLU A 87 -12.44 -7.24 3.01
C GLU A 87 -12.01 -6.03 3.85
N VAL A 88 -10.92 -6.17 4.62
CA VAL A 88 -10.33 -5.07 5.38
C VAL A 88 -9.70 -4.04 4.43
N ILE A 89 -9.06 -4.50 3.35
CA ILE A 89 -8.49 -3.64 2.32
C ILE A 89 -9.61 -2.88 1.58
N LEU A 90 -10.67 -3.57 1.15
CA LEU A 90 -11.82 -2.94 0.49
C LEU A 90 -12.49 -1.89 1.37
N ARG A 91 -12.72 -2.21 2.65
CA ARG A 91 -13.27 -1.26 3.61
C ARG A 91 -12.32 -0.06 3.77
N SER A 92 -11.01 -0.30 3.90
CA SER A 92 -10.03 0.75 4.09
C SER A 92 -10.01 1.75 2.92
N VAL A 93 -9.97 1.28 1.67
CA VAL A 93 -10.01 2.18 0.51
C VAL A 93 -11.36 2.92 0.42
N SER A 94 -12.46 2.25 0.78
CA SER A 94 -13.80 2.84 0.77
C SER A 94 -14.00 3.91 1.86
N GLU A 95 -13.33 3.79 3.01
CA GLU A 95 -13.34 4.82 4.05
C GLU A 95 -12.41 5.97 3.68
N ARG A 96 -11.18 5.64 3.26
CA ARG A 96 -10.10 6.61 2.98
C ARG A 96 -10.40 7.50 1.79
N ILE A 97 -11.18 7.04 0.81
CA ILE A 97 -11.60 7.86 -0.33
C ILE A 97 -12.34 9.14 0.09
N HIS A 98 -12.90 9.21 1.29
CA HIS A 98 -13.63 10.38 1.78
C HIS A 98 -12.76 11.40 2.52
N HIS A 99 -11.49 11.11 2.80
CA HIS A 99 -10.56 12.03 3.47
C HIS A 99 -10.18 13.25 2.62
N THR A 100 -9.60 14.26 3.27
CA THR A 100 -8.86 15.33 2.57
C THR A 100 -7.52 14.81 2.06
N VAL A 101 -6.89 15.55 1.15
CA VAL A 101 -5.58 15.18 0.60
C VAL A 101 -4.50 15.15 1.68
N GLU A 102 -4.57 16.08 2.63
CA GLU A 102 -3.61 16.21 3.72
C GLU A 102 -3.72 15.02 4.69
N GLN A 103 -4.96 14.69 5.09
CA GLN A 103 -5.22 13.52 5.93
C GLN A 103 -4.75 12.24 5.26
N GLU A 104 -5.05 12.08 3.97
CA GLU A 104 -4.72 10.86 3.26
C GLU A 104 -3.22 10.72 2.99
N LEU A 105 -2.51 11.83 2.79
CA LEU A 105 -1.06 11.82 2.70
C LEU A 105 -0.43 11.30 4.01
N GLU A 106 -0.92 11.77 5.16
CA GLU A 106 -0.42 11.30 6.47
C GLU A 106 -0.68 9.80 6.66
N ILE A 107 -1.90 9.34 6.38
CA ILE A 107 -2.27 7.92 6.49
C ILE A 107 -1.43 7.05 5.56
N ALA A 108 -1.28 7.44 4.30
CA ALA A 108 -0.49 6.68 3.33
C ALA A 108 0.98 6.58 3.76
N LEU A 109 1.55 7.62 4.38
CA LEU A 109 2.91 7.58 4.91
C LEU A 109 3.04 6.66 6.14
N GLU A 110 2.04 6.58 7.00
CA GLU A 110 2.01 5.58 8.09
C GLU A 110 2.00 4.15 7.54
N GLU A 111 1.25 3.89 6.46
CA GLU A 111 1.26 2.60 5.77
C GLU A 111 2.65 2.28 5.18
N VAL A 112 3.35 3.26 4.61
CA VAL A 112 4.75 3.11 4.17
C VAL A 112 5.66 2.75 5.35
N LYS A 113 5.52 3.42 6.51
CA LYS A 113 6.32 3.13 7.70
C LYS A 113 6.13 1.68 8.18
N LYS A 114 4.88 1.18 8.17
CA LYS A 114 4.55 -0.21 8.51
C LYS A 114 5.22 -1.21 7.56
N ILE A 115 5.08 -0.99 6.25
CA ILE A 115 5.71 -1.84 5.22
C ILE A 115 7.23 -1.88 5.41
N CYS A 116 7.88 -0.72 5.53
CA CYS A 116 9.33 -0.65 5.73
C CYS A 116 9.77 -1.30 7.05
N ARG A 117 9.01 -1.13 8.14
CA ARG A 117 9.30 -1.80 9.42
C ARG A 117 9.31 -3.31 9.24
N LEU A 118 8.28 -3.89 8.63
CA LEU A 118 8.17 -5.33 8.43
C LEU A 118 9.27 -5.89 7.53
N ARG A 119 9.65 -5.14 6.48
CA ARG A 119 10.78 -5.52 5.61
C ARG A 119 12.12 -5.50 6.33
N ILE A 120 12.38 -4.47 7.14
CA ILE A 120 13.60 -4.41 7.95
C ILE A 120 13.66 -5.60 8.91
N LEU A 121 12.55 -5.92 9.59
CA LEU A 121 12.51 -7.07 10.51
C LEU A 121 12.79 -8.38 9.76
N GLN A 122 12.14 -8.60 8.62
CA GLN A 122 12.38 -9.79 7.80
C GLN A 122 13.84 -9.91 7.35
N LEU A 123 14.49 -8.81 6.98
CA LEU A 123 15.91 -8.83 6.60
C LEU A 123 16.81 -9.15 7.80
N VAL A 124 16.48 -8.69 9.01
CA VAL A 124 17.27 -8.97 10.22
C VAL A 124 17.04 -10.38 10.73
N ASP A 125 15.81 -10.89 10.70
CA ASP A 125 15.47 -12.24 11.16
C ASP A 125 16.04 -13.33 10.23
N ASN A 126 16.37 -12.98 8.99
CA ASN A 126 17.01 -13.86 8.00
C ASN A 126 18.56 -13.84 8.06
N LEU A 127 19.17 -13.07 8.97
CA LEU A 127 20.62 -13.04 9.23
C LEU A 127 21.01 -13.99 10.37
#